data_AF-A0A6B1K9C2-F1
#
_entry.id   AF-A0A6B1K9C2-F1
#
_cell.length_a   1.000
_cell.length_b   1.000
_cell.length_c   1.000
_cell.angle_alpha   90.00
_cell.angle_beta   90.00
_cell.angle_gamma   90.00
#
_symmetry.space_group_name_H-M   'P 1'
#
loop_
_entity.id
_entity.type
_entity.pdbx_description
1 polymer ?
#
loop_
_entity_poly.entity_id
_entity_poly.type
_entity_poly.pdbx_seq_one_letter_code
_entity_poly.pdbx_strand_id
1 'polypeptide(L)'
;MSGRRRTPGIVAVVVLVTAGACGTPSERRDSVTAQVTRFERALDTGQRERLCTALAPSTREELEQSAKRSCAQAIGEQGLPAAGAVRRVDVYGDQARVVLEHDTLFLARFPAGWKVTAAGCRPRPQRPYQCEIEGG
;
A
#
# COMPACT_ATOMS: atom_id res chain seq x y z
N MET A 1 -52.01 -44.15 -26.49
CA MET A 1 -50.57 -44.20 -26.85
C MET A 1 -49.94 -42.88 -26.43
N SER A 2 -49.39 -42.83 -25.22
CA SER A 2 -48.90 -41.60 -24.57
C SER A 2 -47.44 -41.34 -24.91
N GLY A 3 -47.17 -40.30 -25.70
CA GLY A 3 -45.81 -39.86 -26.07
C GLY A 3 -45.17 -39.02 -24.96
N ARG A 4 -44.22 -39.61 -24.24
CA ARG A 4 -43.46 -38.99 -23.15
C ARG A 4 -42.33 -38.11 -23.73
N ARG A 5 -42.47 -36.78 -23.67
CA ARG A 5 -41.43 -35.82 -24.09
C ARG A 5 -40.33 -35.76 -23.03
N ARG A 6 -39.09 -36.03 -23.42
CA ARG A 6 -37.88 -35.97 -22.58
C ARG A 6 -37.22 -34.60 -22.77
N THR A 7 -37.19 -33.78 -21.74
CA THR A 7 -36.45 -32.50 -21.72
C THR A 7 -34.96 -32.79 -21.50
N PRO A 8 -34.03 -32.29 -22.33
CA PRO A 8 -32.60 -32.45 -22.07
C PRO A 8 -32.16 -31.39 -21.05
N GLY A 9 -31.58 -31.84 -19.94
CA GLY A 9 -30.97 -30.96 -18.94
C GLY A 9 -29.66 -30.38 -19.47
N ILE A 10 -29.59 -29.05 -19.53
CA ILE A 10 -28.36 -28.31 -19.84
C ILE A 10 -27.49 -28.34 -18.58
N VAL A 11 -26.41 -29.11 -18.64
CA VAL A 11 -25.35 -29.09 -17.63
C VAL A 11 -24.51 -27.84 -17.87
N ALA A 12 -24.72 -26.81 -17.05
CA ALA A 12 -23.88 -25.61 -17.05
C ALA A 12 -22.53 -25.95 -16.39
N VAL A 13 -21.50 -26.12 -17.21
CA VAL A 13 -20.11 -26.24 -16.75
C VAL A 13 -19.65 -24.87 -16.28
N VAL A 14 -19.53 -24.70 -14.97
CA VAL A 14 -18.89 -23.52 -14.35
C VAL A 14 -17.39 -23.67 -14.54
N VAL A 15 -16.85 -22.99 -15.55
CA VAL A 15 -15.40 -22.86 -15.74
C VAL A 15 -14.87 -21.90 -14.67
N LEU A 16 -14.31 -22.45 -13.59
CA LEU A 16 -13.50 -21.68 -12.64
C LEU A 16 -12.19 -21.25 -13.34
N VAL A 17 -12.15 -20.01 -13.82
CA VAL A 17 -10.92 -19.38 -14.28
C VAL A 17 -10.11 -18.96 -13.05
N THR A 18 -9.18 -19.80 -12.60
CA THR A 18 -8.14 -19.40 -11.65
C THR A 18 -7.05 -18.62 -12.41
N ALA A 19 -7.30 -17.34 -12.64
CA ALA A 19 -6.27 -16.44 -13.16
C ALA A 19 -5.14 -16.33 -12.13
N GLY A 20 -4.01 -17.00 -12.39
CA GLY A 20 -2.78 -16.80 -11.65
C GLY A 20 -2.37 -15.33 -11.72
N ALA A 21 -2.31 -14.68 -10.56
CA ALA A 21 -2.08 -13.25 -10.41
C ALA A 21 -0.63 -12.85 -10.69
N CYS A 22 -0.15 -13.05 -11.92
CA CYS A 22 1.02 -12.32 -12.42
C CYS A 22 0.55 -10.91 -12.79
N GLY A 23 0.36 -10.06 -11.78
CA GLY A 23 -0.03 -8.66 -12.00
C GLY A 23 0.98 -7.96 -12.91
N THR A 24 0.48 -7.31 -13.96
CA THR A 24 1.26 -6.52 -14.91
C THR A 24 1.98 -5.36 -14.18
N PRO A 25 3.06 -4.81 -14.75
CA PRO A 25 3.72 -3.63 -14.18
C PRO A 25 2.77 -2.43 -14.00
N SER A 26 1.78 -2.26 -14.88
CA SER A 26 0.72 -1.24 -14.77
C SER A 26 -0.16 -1.47 -13.55
N GLU A 27 -0.72 -2.67 -13.39
CA GLU A 27 -1.57 -3.00 -12.23
C GLU A 27 -0.80 -2.86 -10.91
N ARG A 28 0.50 -3.17 -10.91
CA ARG A 28 1.35 -2.94 -9.75
C ARG A 28 1.47 -1.45 -9.43
N ARG A 29 1.75 -0.59 -10.42
CA ARG A 29 1.78 0.87 -10.22
C ARG A 29 0.45 1.41 -9.73
N ASP A 30 -0.67 0.93 -10.28
CA ASP A 30 -2.00 1.35 -9.85
C ASP A 30 -2.28 0.95 -8.41
N SER A 31 -1.90 -0.27 -8.01
CA SER A 31 -2.04 -0.74 -6.63
C SER A 31 -1.18 0.06 -5.63
N VAL A 32 0.04 0.46 -6.00
CA VAL A 32 0.89 1.35 -5.20
C VAL A 32 0.23 2.72 -5.07
N THR A 33 -0.21 3.30 -6.19
CA THR A 33 -0.88 4.62 -6.22
C THR A 33 -2.11 4.63 -5.33
N ALA A 34 -2.95 3.59 -5.43
CA ALA A 34 -4.14 3.45 -4.59
C ALA A 34 -3.79 3.34 -3.09
N GLN A 35 -2.68 2.66 -2.75
CA GLN A 35 -2.23 2.56 -1.36
C GLN A 35 -1.74 3.91 -0.82
N VAL A 36 -0.93 4.64 -1.59
CA VAL A 36 -0.45 5.97 -1.19
C VAL A 36 -1.62 6.94 -1.04
N THR A 37 -2.56 6.97 -1.98
CA THR A 37 -3.77 7.82 -1.85
C THR A 37 -4.58 7.51 -0.60
N ARG A 38 -4.66 6.24 -0.17
CA ARG A 38 -5.32 5.88 1.09
C ARG A 38 -4.54 6.33 2.32
N PHE A 39 -3.21 6.23 2.27
CA PHE A 39 -2.33 6.71 3.33
C PHE A 39 -2.44 8.23 3.50
N GLU A 40 -2.33 8.99 2.41
CA GLU A 40 -2.47 10.46 2.42
C GLU A 40 -3.84 10.90 2.92
N ARG A 41 -4.93 10.22 2.50
CA ARG A 41 -6.26 10.51 3.04
C ARG A 41 -6.36 10.24 4.54
N ALA A 42 -5.71 9.17 5.03
CA ALA A 42 -5.69 8.87 6.46
C ALA A 42 -4.86 9.89 7.24
N LEU A 43 -3.79 10.44 6.65
CA LEU A 43 -3.02 11.55 7.23
C LEU A 43 -3.88 12.79 7.36
N ASP A 44 -4.49 13.22 6.26
CA ASP A 44 -5.35 14.41 6.18
C ASP A 44 -6.53 14.37 7.17
N THR A 45 -7.14 13.20 7.33
CA THR A 45 -8.28 12.99 8.24
C THR A 45 -7.89 12.57 9.66
N GLY A 46 -6.60 12.52 9.99
CA GLY A 46 -6.11 12.17 11.33
C GLY A 46 -6.40 10.73 11.78
N GLN A 47 -6.61 9.80 10.84
CA GLN A 47 -6.97 8.41 11.12
C GLN A 47 -5.75 7.56 11.50
N ARG A 48 -5.20 7.82 12.69
CA ARG A 48 -3.96 7.23 13.23
C ARG A 48 -3.90 5.70 13.12
N GLU A 49 -4.96 4.99 13.46
CA GLU A 49 -5.00 3.52 13.37
C GLU A 49 -4.87 3.00 11.93
N ARG A 50 -5.45 3.73 10.97
CA ARG A 50 -5.31 3.38 9.54
C ARG A 50 -3.90 3.62 9.05
N LEU A 51 -3.24 4.68 9.54
CA LEU A 51 -1.84 4.95 9.24
C LEU A 51 -0.94 3.84 9.78
N CYS A 52 -1.11 3.46 11.05
CA CYS A 52 -0.38 2.36 11.67
C CYS A 52 -0.58 1.04 10.94
N THR A 53 -1.80 0.76 10.47
CA THR A 53 -2.09 -0.43 9.65
C THR A 53 -1.45 -0.36 8.27
N ALA A 54 -1.23 0.83 7.72
CA ALA A 54 -0.59 1.03 6.43
C ALA A 54 0.94 0.92 6.48
N LEU A 55 1.55 1.10 7.65
CA LEU A 55 2.98 0.89 7.87
C LEU A 55 3.37 -0.58 7.69
N ALA A 56 4.60 -0.81 7.26
CA ALA A 56 5.22 -2.12 7.34
C ALA A 56 5.40 -2.52 8.81
N PRO A 57 5.34 -3.82 9.14
CA PRO A 57 5.50 -4.28 10.52
C PRO A 57 6.77 -3.75 11.20
N SER A 58 7.92 -3.83 10.53
CA SER A 58 9.19 -3.33 11.06
C SER A 58 9.18 -1.81 11.26
N THR A 59 8.66 -1.03 10.30
CA THR A 59 8.51 0.43 10.43
C THR A 59 7.61 0.82 11.59
N ARG A 60 6.52 0.08 11.81
CA ARG A 60 5.62 0.31 12.96
C ARG A 60 6.33 0.01 14.28
N GLU A 61 7.03 -1.12 14.36
CA GLU A 61 7.78 -1.52 15.56
C GLU A 61 8.88 -0.52 15.88
N GLU A 62 9.65 -0.07 14.89
CA GLU A 62 10.71 0.92 15.05
C GLU A 62 10.17 2.26 15.56
N LEU A 63 9.03 2.71 15.00
CA LEU A 63 8.34 3.92 15.43
C LEU A 63 7.89 3.83 16.90
N GLU A 64 7.30 2.70 17.29
CA GLU A 64 6.84 2.46 18.66
C GLU A 64 8.02 2.41 19.65
N GLN A 65 9.10 1.73 19.28
CA GLN A 65 10.31 1.61 20.10
C GLN A 65 11.01 2.96 20.29
N SER A 66 11.17 3.71 19.20
CA SER A 66 11.81 5.03 19.21
C SER A 66 11.02 6.04 20.03
N ALA A 67 9.70 6.09 19.85
CA ALA A 67 8.84 7.01 20.59
C ALA A 67 8.53 6.53 22.02
N LYS A 68 8.73 5.24 22.31
CA LYS A 68 8.28 4.57 23.56
C LYS A 68 6.78 4.76 23.81
N ARG A 69 5.98 4.69 22.75
CA ARG A 69 4.52 4.88 22.77
C ARG A 69 3.86 3.92 21.78
N SER A 70 2.53 3.79 21.85
CA SER A 70 1.80 3.04 20.81
C SER A 70 1.91 3.74 19.46
N CYS A 71 1.81 2.99 18.36
CA CYS A 71 1.98 3.57 17.03
C CYS A 71 1.02 4.74 16.80
N ALA A 72 -0.24 4.64 17.25
CA ALA A 72 -1.22 5.70 17.05
C ALA A 72 -0.83 7.01 17.73
N GLN A 73 -0.15 6.95 18.88
CA GLN A 73 0.40 8.12 19.55
C GLN A 73 1.65 8.62 18.82
N ALA A 74 2.61 7.72 18.57
CA ALA A 74 3.90 8.03 17.96
C ALA A 74 3.75 8.66 16.57
N ILE A 75 2.88 8.12 15.71
CA ILE A 75 2.67 8.61 14.34
C ILE A 75 2.08 10.02 14.30
N GLY A 76 1.28 10.38 15.32
CA GLY A 76 0.74 11.72 15.46
C GLY A 76 1.79 12.78 15.79
N GLU A 77 2.96 12.36 16.28
CA GLU A 77 4.06 13.24 16.69
C GLU A 77 5.12 13.44 15.59
N GLN A 78 5.12 12.60 14.55
CA GLN A 78 6.15 12.61 13.47
C GLN A 78 6.05 13.82 12.53
N GLY A 79 5.01 14.64 12.63
CA GLY A 79 4.90 15.86 11.84
C GLY A 79 4.91 15.64 10.32
N LEU A 80 4.38 14.50 9.85
CA LEU A 80 4.37 14.16 8.42
C LEU A 80 3.68 15.27 7.61
N PRO A 81 4.30 15.79 6.54
CA PRO A 81 3.71 16.82 5.72
C PRO A 81 2.51 16.27 4.94
N ALA A 82 1.53 17.12 4.65
CA ALA A 82 0.56 16.81 3.60
C ALA A 82 1.31 16.73 2.26
N ALA A 83 1.43 15.52 1.70
CA ALA A 83 2.34 15.27 0.60
C ALA A 83 1.86 15.81 -0.76
N GLY A 84 0.55 16.06 -0.89
CA GLY A 84 -0.08 16.54 -2.12
C GLY A 84 -0.29 15.44 -3.17
N ALA A 85 -0.36 15.82 -4.44
CA ALA A 85 -0.63 14.91 -5.55
C ALA A 85 0.57 13.98 -5.86
N VAL A 86 0.27 12.74 -6.27
CA VAL A 86 1.29 11.79 -6.77
C VAL A 86 1.89 12.32 -8.07
N ARG A 87 3.22 12.44 -8.12
CA ARG A 87 3.98 12.93 -9.29
C ARG A 87 4.66 11.81 -10.05
N ARG A 88 5.18 10.81 -9.35
CA ARG A 88 5.87 9.66 -9.96
C ARG A 88 5.71 8.41 -9.11
N VAL A 89 5.55 7.27 -9.77
CA VAL A 89 5.54 5.95 -9.12
C VAL A 89 6.54 5.05 -9.83
N ASP A 90 7.61 4.72 -9.12
CA ASP A 90 8.63 3.79 -9.57
C ASP A 90 8.46 2.46 -8.84
N VAL A 91 8.34 1.35 -9.56
CA VAL A 91 8.16 0.00 -8.97
C VAL A 91 9.31 -0.89 -9.40
N TYR A 92 9.97 -1.50 -8.42
CA TYR A 92 11.12 -2.38 -8.57
C TYR A 92 10.82 -3.71 -7.89
N GLY A 93 10.19 -4.63 -8.63
CA GLY A 93 9.73 -5.92 -8.07
C GLY A 93 8.72 -5.70 -6.94
N ASP A 94 9.14 -6.05 -5.73
CA ASP A 94 8.37 -5.93 -4.48
C ASP A 94 8.64 -4.63 -3.71
N GLN A 95 9.39 -3.70 -4.29
CA GLN A 95 9.65 -2.38 -3.72
C GLN A 95 9.05 -1.30 -4.61
N ALA A 96 8.67 -0.17 -4.03
CA ALA A 96 8.19 0.98 -4.75
C ALA A 96 8.64 2.28 -4.10
N ARG A 97 8.87 3.30 -4.94
CA ARG A 97 9.08 4.69 -4.54
C ARG A 97 8.00 5.54 -5.16
N VAL A 98 7.35 6.36 -4.34
CA VAL A 98 6.34 7.32 -4.79
C VAL A 98 6.80 8.72 -4.45
N VAL A 99 6.98 9.55 -5.47
CA VAL A 99 7.29 10.97 -5.31
C VAL A 99 5.99 11.75 -5.40
N LEU A 100 5.69 12.55 -4.38
CA LEU A 100 4.58 13.48 -4.34
C LEU A 100 5.10 14.92 -4.41
N GLU A 101 4.20 15.90 -4.32
CA GLU A 101 4.56 17.32 -4.36
C GLU A 101 5.49 17.74 -3.23
N HIS A 102 5.25 17.22 -2.03
CA HIS A 102 5.91 17.67 -0.80
C HIS A 102 6.52 16.53 0.02
N ASP A 103 6.39 15.29 -0.46
CA ASP A 103 6.95 14.11 0.20
C ASP A 103 7.46 13.07 -0.81
N THR A 104 8.24 12.11 -0.32
CA THR A 104 8.52 10.84 -0.98
C THR A 104 8.22 9.70 -0.03
N LEU A 105 7.46 8.71 -0.49
CA LEU A 105 7.21 7.48 0.25
C LEU A 105 7.95 6.30 -0.37
N PHE A 106 8.40 5.39 0.49
CA PHE A 106 8.89 4.08 0.11
C PHE A 106 7.92 3.01 0.60
N LEU A 107 7.68 2.01 -0.24
CA LEU A 107 6.77 0.92 0.05
C LEU A 107 7.40 -0.42 -0.32
N ALA A 108 7.00 -1.46 0.42
CA ALA A 108 7.30 -2.84 0.11
C ALA A 108 6.02 -3.68 0.00
N ARG A 109 6.07 -4.75 -0.80
CA ARG A 109 4.96 -5.69 -0.95
C ARG A 109 4.98 -6.70 0.20
N PHE A 110 3.85 -6.81 0.89
CA PHE A 110 3.58 -7.83 1.89
C PHE A 110 2.40 -8.70 1.45
N PRO A 111 2.16 -9.85 2.11
CA PRO A 111 0.95 -10.66 1.86
C PRO A 111 -0.35 -9.88 2.01
N ALA A 112 -0.38 -8.88 2.91
CA ALA A 112 -1.50 -7.98 3.12
C ALA A 112 -1.56 -6.78 2.13
N GLY A 113 -0.74 -6.79 1.07
CA GLY A 113 -0.63 -5.71 0.10
C GLY A 113 0.59 -4.80 0.32
N TRP A 114 0.61 -3.66 -0.34
CA TRP A 114 1.67 -2.66 -0.19
C TRP A 114 1.62 -2.01 1.20
N LYS A 115 2.78 -1.88 1.83
CA LYS A 115 2.95 -1.21 3.11
C LYS A 115 4.03 -0.14 3.02
N VAL A 116 3.84 0.95 3.74
CA VAL A 116 4.78 2.07 3.81
C VAL A 116 5.96 1.65 4.69
N THR A 117 7.16 1.63 4.12
CA THR A 117 8.40 1.35 4.83
C THR A 117 9.11 2.62 5.29
N ALA A 118 8.90 3.73 4.58
CA ALA A 118 9.36 5.05 4.99
C ALA A 118 8.48 6.18 4.43
N ALA A 119 8.34 7.27 5.19
CA ALA A 119 7.53 8.45 4.85
C ALA A 119 8.17 9.74 5.40
N GLY A 120 7.76 10.90 4.87
CA GLY A 120 8.40 12.18 5.21
C GLY A 120 9.81 12.29 4.60
N CYS A 121 10.08 11.58 3.50
CA CYS A 121 11.42 11.45 2.95
C CYS A 121 11.81 12.61 2.04
N ARG A 122 12.88 13.31 2.41
CA ARG A 122 13.52 14.37 1.60
C ARG A 122 14.77 13.86 0.87
N PRO A 123 14.91 14.14 -0.43
CA PRO A 123 16.09 13.73 -1.18
C PRO A 123 17.33 14.49 -0.71
N ARG A 124 18.47 13.81 -0.64
CA ARG A 124 19.78 14.42 -0.34
C ARG A 124 20.75 14.09 -1.47
N PRO A 125 21.52 15.07 -2.01
CA PRO A 125 22.52 14.80 -3.04
C PRO A 125 23.54 13.75 -2.55
N GLN A 126 23.72 12.69 -3.34
CA GLN A 126 24.69 11.61 -3.11
C GLN A 126 24.56 10.89 -1.75
N ARG A 127 23.42 11.01 -1.07
CA ARG A 127 23.15 10.37 0.22
C ARG A 127 21.79 9.69 0.20
N PRO A 128 21.53 8.71 1.08
CA PRO A 128 20.19 8.18 1.29
C PRO A 128 19.22 9.32 1.62
N TYR A 129 17.93 9.10 1.34
CA TYR A 129 16.89 10.04 1.77
C TYR A 129 16.96 10.25 3.29
N GLN A 130 16.50 11.40 3.74
CA GLN A 130 16.24 11.64 5.15
C GLN A 130 14.74 11.55 5.35
N CYS A 131 14.28 10.58 6.14
CA CYS A 131 12.88 10.31 6.39
C CYS A 131 12.52 10.65 7.84
N GLU A 132 11.29 11.07 8.07
CA GLU A 132 10.74 11.25 9.43
C GLU A 132 10.41 9.90 10.06
N ILE A 133 9.93 8.96 9.25
CA ILE A 133 9.65 7.58 9.66
C ILE A 133 10.35 6.65 8.69
N GLU A 134 11.10 5.68 9.20
CA GLU A 134 11.71 4.60 8.43
C GLU A 134 11.75 3.31 9.25
N GLY A 135 11.66 2.17 8.57
CA GLY A 135 11.89 0.84 9.16
C GLY A 135 13.29 0.35 8.84
N GLY A 136 13.95 -0.24 9.84
CA GLY A 136 15.25 -0.92 9.72
C GLY A 136 15.16 -2.30 9.08
#